data_AF-A0A455T0Z7-F1
#
_entry.id   AF-A0A455T0Z7-F1
#
_cell.length_a   1.000
_cell.length_b   1.000
_cell.length_c   1.000
_cell.angle_alpha   90.00
_cell.angle_beta   90.00
_cell.angle_gamma   90.00
#
_symmetry.space_group_name_H-M   'P 1'
#
loop_
_entity.id
_entity.type
_entity.pdbx_description
1 polymer ?
#
loop_
_entity_poly.entity_id
_entity_poly.type
_entity_poly.pdbx_seq_one_letter_code
_entity_poly.pdbx_strand_id
1 'polypeptide(L)'
;MVPSILRPPAVKVWLNPDEIHPGQVAGTQGWVYRAIYPSTELVAELAATVAGCSWHAYFSPTPILSDQTLADLLSRLQTALAENRPLLERESWPLHTYAYLLTRHAERPLVAGSLRPELRAVRVAREYLEAHFAQIYR
;
A
#
# COMPACT_ATOMS: atom_id res chain seq x y z
N MET A 1 28.81 24.81 -11.01
CA MET A 1 27.37 24.66 -11.30
C MET A 1 27.16 23.23 -11.78
N VAL A 2 26.64 22.36 -10.91
CA VAL A 2 26.41 20.94 -11.25
C VAL A 2 24.99 20.83 -11.84
N PRO A 3 24.77 20.11 -12.95
CA PRO A 3 23.44 20.03 -13.55
C PRO A 3 22.50 19.29 -12.61
N SER A 4 21.36 19.91 -12.31
CA SER A 4 20.24 19.27 -11.62
C SER A 4 19.72 18.14 -12.49
N ILE A 5 20.09 16.91 -12.15
CA ILE A 5 19.42 15.71 -12.67
C ILE A 5 17.97 15.79 -12.18
N LEU A 6 17.05 16.11 -13.09
CA LEU A 6 15.63 15.86 -12.93
C LEU A 6 15.47 14.35 -12.68
N ARG A 7 15.42 13.97 -11.42
CA ARG A 7 14.93 12.65 -11.02
C ARG A 7 13.41 12.64 -11.28
N PRO A 8 12.83 11.51 -11.74
CA PRO A 8 11.37 11.35 -11.86
C PRO A 8 10.73 11.69 -10.51
N PRO A 9 9.43 12.05 -10.43
CA PRO A 9 8.84 12.60 -9.20
C PRO A 9 9.17 11.67 -8.04
N ALA A 10 10.08 12.12 -7.17
CA ALA A 10 10.59 11.32 -6.09
C ALA A 10 9.49 11.27 -5.03
N VAL A 11 8.60 10.27 -5.13
CA VAL A 11 7.63 10.01 -4.09
C VAL A 11 8.42 9.70 -2.83
N LYS A 12 8.21 10.55 -1.82
CA LYS A 12 8.80 10.41 -0.50
C LYS A 12 7.69 10.03 0.47
N VAL A 13 7.84 8.87 1.08
CA VAL A 13 6.82 8.31 1.98
C VAL A 13 7.37 8.32 3.40
N TRP A 14 6.56 8.86 4.32
CA TRP A 14 6.76 8.71 5.76
C TRP A 14 5.58 7.95 6.33
N LEU A 15 5.85 7.10 7.31
CA LEU A 15 4.92 6.05 7.73
C LEU A 15 4.58 6.09 9.22
N ASN A 16 5.51 6.56 10.06
CA ASN A 16 5.30 6.54 11.50
C ASN A 16 4.52 7.77 11.98
N PRO A 17 3.51 7.60 12.85
CA PRO A 17 2.91 8.71 13.56
C PRO A 17 3.96 9.41 14.44
N ASP A 18 3.76 10.70 14.70
CA ASP A 18 4.61 11.54 15.57
C ASP A 18 6.03 11.82 15.08
N GLU A 19 6.38 11.40 13.85
CA GLU A 19 7.64 11.78 13.22
C GLU A 19 7.51 13.16 12.56
N ILE A 20 8.41 14.10 12.92
CA ILE A 20 8.44 15.42 12.28
C ILE A 20 8.81 15.24 10.82
N HIS A 21 7.84 15.43 9.92
CA HIS A 21 8.08 15.46 8.48
C HIS A 21 8.58 16.85 8.10
N PRO A 22 9.88 17.05 7.78
CA PRO A 22 10.33 18.33 7.29
C PRO A 22 9.63 18.57 5.95
N GLY A 23 8.73 19.55 5.90
CA GLY A 23 8.02 20.01 4.70
C GLY A 23 8.95 20.71 3.69
N GLN A 24 10.21 20.32 3.62
CA GLN A 24 11.18 20.87 2.70
C GLN A 24 10.82 20.47 1.28
N VAL A 25 10.59 21.49 0.47
CA VAL A 25 10.27 21.37 -0.95
C VAL A 25 11.54 21.03 -1.72
N ALA A 26 11.51 19.93 -2.47
CA ALA A 26 12.57 19.59 -3.39
C ALA A 26 12.35 20.34 -4.73
N GLY A 27 12.82 21.58 -4.84
CA GLY A 27 12.89 22.31 -6.10
C GLY A 27 11.90 23.48 -6.27
N THR A 28 11.89 24.08 -7.46
CA THR A 28 11.07 25.24 -7.82
C THR A 28 9.70 24.88 -8.40
N GLN A 29 9.46 23.60 -8.68
CA GLN A 29 8.17 23.12 -9.12
C GLN A 29 7.30 22.80 -7.91
N GLY A 30 6.01 23.12 -7.99
CA GLY A 30 5.05 22.84 -6.92
C GLY A 30 4.99 21.34 -6.56
N TRP A 31 4.48 21.04 -5.38
CA TRP A 31 4.36 19.68 -4.87
C TRP A 31 2.95 19.41 -4.37
N VAL A 32 2.57 18.14 -4.35
CA VAL A 32 1.28 17.68 -3.80
C VAL A 32 1.58 16.81 -2.59
N TYR A 33 0.99 17.17 -1.45
CA TYR A 33 1.00 16.35 -0.24
C TYR A 33 -0.26 15.52 -0.16
N ARG A 34 -0.13 14.26 0.20
CA ARG A 34 -1.26 13.38 0.52
C ARG A 34 -0.90 12.53 1.73
N ALA A 35 -1.85 12.40 2.65
CA ALA A 35 -1.71 11.61 3.87
C ALA A 35 -2.87 10.61 3.98
N ILE A 36 -2.56 9.43 4.52
CA ILE A 36 -3.54 8.41 4.91
C ILE A 36 -3.27 8.10 6.37
N TYR A 37 -4.31 8.23 7.20
CA TYR A 37 -4.23 7.94 8.63
C TYR A 37 -5.06 6.69 8.93
N PRO A 38 -4.49 5.48 8.80
CA PRO A 38 -5.19 4.26 9.24
C PRO A 38 -5.33 4.27 10.77
N SER A 39 -6.36 3.58 11.28
CA SER A 39 -6.38 3.27 12.71
C SER A 39 -5.33 2.20 13.03
N THR A 40 -4.86 2.17 14.26
CA THR A 40 -3.91 1.15 14.74
C THR A 40 -4.49 -0.27 14.64
N GLU A 41 -5.79 -0.40 14.87
CA GLU A 41 -6.53 -1.66 14.78
C GLU A 41 -6.51 -2.20 13.36
N LEU A 42 -6.73 -1.34 12.37
CA LEU A 42 -6.70 -1.72 10.96
C LEU A 42 -5.31 -2.23 10.55
N VAL A 43 -4.23 -1.53 10.97
CA VAL A 43 -2.88 -1.97 10.62
C VAL A 43 -2.55 -3.32 11.29
N ALA A 44 -2.98 -3.52 12.54
CA ALA A 44 -2.81 -4.78 13.24
C ALA A 44 -3.57 -5.94 12.57
N GLU A 45 -4.81 -5.73 12.15
CA GLU A 45 -5.62 -6.71 11.40
C GLU A 45 -4.99 -7.08 10.06
N LEU A 46 -4.49 -6.08 9.33
CA LEU A 46 -3.80 -6.29 8.05
C LEU A 46 -2.51 -7.09 8.24
N ALA A 47 -1.73 -6.78 9.28
CA ALA A 47 -0.51 -7.52 9.57
C ALA A 47 -0.79 -8.98 9.99
N ALA A 48 -1.83 -9.21 10.79
CA ALA A 48 -2.28 -10.55 11.11
C ALA A 48 -2.71 -11.33 9.86
N THR A 49 -3.39 -10.66 8.92
CA THR A 49 -3.81 -11.26 7.65
C THR A 49 -2.62 -11.63 6.76
N VAL A 50 -1.60 -10.77 6.69
CA VAL A 50 -0.44 -10.93 5.79
C VAL A 50 0.59 -11.92 6.33
N ALA A 51 0.88 -11.86 7.63
CA ALA A 51 2.00 -12.60 8.23
C ALA A 51 1.56 -13.64 9.27
N GLY A 52 0.27 -13.72 9.60
CA GLY A 52 -0.24 -14.63 10.62
C GLY A 52 0.23 -14.29 12.04
N CYS A 53 0.72 -13.07 12.27
CA CYS A 53 1.22 -12.65 13.59
C CYS A 53 0.61 -11.31 14.03
N SER A 54 0.49 -11.13 15.34
CA SER A 54 0.13 -9.84 15.92
C SER A 54 1.29 -8.86 15.72
N TRP A 55 1.06 -7.79 14.99
CA TRP A 55 2.06 -6.76 14.74
C TRP A 55 1.86 -5.58 15.68
N HIS A 56 2.94 -5.18 16.35
CA HIS A 56 3.02 -4.04 17.25
C HIS A 56 4.24 -3.16 16.94
N ALA A 57 4.92 -3.40 15.80
CA ALA A 57 6.15 -2.70 15.47
C ALA A 57 5.87 -1.41 14.70
N TYR A 58 6.86 -0.54 14.59
CA TYR A 58 6.78 0.66 13.75
C TYR A 58 7.37 0.36 12.36
N PHE A 59 7.13 1.25 11.40
CA PHE A 59 7.87 1.24 10.14
C PHE A 59 9.27 1.80 10.37
N SER A 60 10.18 1.60 9.40
CA SER A 60 11.47 2.27 9.46
C SER A 60 11.28 3.80 9.53
N PRO A 61 11.99 4.50 10.44
CA PRO A 61 11.95 5.98 10.52
C PRO A 61 12.66 6.63 9.33
N THR A 62 13.36 5.86 8.51
CA THR A 62 13.97 6.41 7.29
C THR A 62 12.88 6.59 6.23
N PRO A 63 12.69 7.79 5.66
CA PRO A 63 11.73 7.98 4.61
C PRO A 63 12.06 7.11 3.40
N ILE A 64 11.03 6.50 2.81
CA ILE A 64 11.20 5.66 1.64
C ILE A 64 11.41 6.57 0.43
N LEU A 65 12.52 6.36 -0.27
CA LEU A 65 12.90 7.11 -1.45
C LEU A 65 12.92 6.17 -2.66
N SER A 66 12.33 6.62 -3.77
CA SER A 66 12.44 5.97 -5.08
C SER A 66 11.86 4.54 -5.15
N ASP A 67 10.76 4.27 -4.44
CA ASP A 67 9.99 3.02 -4.57
C ASP A 67 8.76 3.25 -5.45
N GLN A 68 8.90 2.99 -6.75
CA GLN A 68 7.82 3.20 -7.73
C GLN A 68 6.63 2.26 -7.48
N THR A 69 6.89 1.04 -7.04
CA THR A 69 5.82 0.07 -6.72
C THR A 69 4.97 0.58 -5.56
N LEU A 70 5.61 1.11 -4.50
CA LEU A 70 4.89 1.73 -3.40
C LEU A 70 4.12 2.98 -3.84
N ALA A 71 4.71 3.81 -4.69
CA ALA A 71 4.03 4.98 -5.24
C ALA A 71 2.74 4.61 -5.99
N ASP A 72 2.80 3.58 -6.84
CA ASP A 72 1.66 3.10 -7.61
C ASP A 72 0.57 2.51 -6.69
N LEU A 73 0.97 1.72 -5.68
CA LEU A 73 0.06 1.16 -4.67
C LEU A 73 -0.65 2.27 -3.89
N LEU A 74 0.08 3.28 -3.42
CA LEU A 74 -0.48 4.43 -2.71
C LEU A 74 -1.44 5.24 -3.59
N SER A 75 -1.11 5.44 -4.87
CA SER A 75 -2.00 6.12 -5.82
C SER A 75 -3.31 5.36 -6.02
N ARG A 76 -3.24 4.03 -6.16
CA ARG A 76 -4.43 3.17 -6.29
C ARG A 76 -5.27 3.17 -5.03
N LEU A 77 -4.63 3.05 -3.86
CA LEU A 77 -5.29 3.14 -2.57
C LEU A 77 -6.01 4.48 -2.40
N GLN A 78 -5.34 5.60 -2.69
CA GLN A 78 -5.95 6.92 -2.59
C GLN A 78 -7.15 7.07 -3.52
N THR A 79 -7.05 6.60 -4.76
CA THR A 79 -8.17 6.61 -5.72
C THR A 79 -9.33 5.77 -5.19
N ALA A 80 -9.03 4.58 -4.65
CA ALA A 80 -10.02 3.69 -4.05
C ALA A 80 -10.75 4.30 -2.85
N LEU A 81 -10.04 5.06 -2.02
CA LEU A 81 -10.62 5.70 -0.84
C LEU A 81 -11.35 7.02 -1.16
N ALA A 82 -10.90 7.77 -2.17
CA ALA A 82 -11.44 9.09 -2.49
C ALA A 82 -12.67 9.03 -3.41
N GLU A 83 -12.76 8.01 -4.26
CA GLU A 83 -13.85 7.85 -5.22
C GLU A 83 -14.83 6.76 -4.76
N ASN A 84 -16.05 6.77 -5.29
CA ASN A 84 -17.04 5.73 -5.05
C ASN A 84 -16.71 4.44 -5.84
N ARG A 85 -15.54 3.85 -5.58
CA ARG A 85 -15.07 2.62 -6.21
C ARG A 85 -15.82 1.41 -5.65
N PRO A 86 -15.89 0.29 -6.41
CA PRO A 86 -16.50 -0.95 -5.93
C PRO A 86 -15.90 -1.40 -4.59
N LEU A 87 -16.73 -2.04 -3.75
CA LEU A 87 -16.33 -2.50 -2.41
C LEU A 87 -15.05 -3.36 -2.45
N LEU A 88 -14.95 -4.26 -3.44
CA LEU A 88 -13.79 -5.12 -3.62
C LEU A 88 -12.49 -4.31 -3.76
N GLU A 89 -12.49 -3.22 -4.54
CA GLU A 89 -11.31 -2.36 -4.67
C GLU A 89 -10.99 -1.63 -3.37
N ARG A 90 -12.02 -1.12 -2.68
CA ARG A 90 -11.88 -0.40 -1.41
C ARG A 90 -11.28 -1.28 -0.31
N GLU A 91 -11.54 -2.58 -0.35
CA GLU A 91 -10.98 -3.55 0.61
C GLU A 91 -9.64 -4.15 0.15
N SER A 92 -9.46 -4.36 -1.16
CA SER A 92 -8.25 -5.00 -1.70
C SER A 92 -7.04 -4.07 -1.72
N TRP A 93 -7.21 -2.78 -2.07
CA TRP A 93 -6.07 -1.87 -2.16
C TRP A 93 -5.38 -1.58 -0.82
N PRO A 94 -6.10 -1.45 0.32
CA PRO A 94 -5.48 -1.44 1.63
C PRO A 94 -4.66 -2.71 1.87
N LEU A 95 -5.24 -3.90 1.66
CA LEU A 95 -4.54 -5.16 1.84
C LEU A 95 -3.23 -5.23 1.04
N HIS A 96 -3.28 -4.92 -0.26
CA HIS A 96 -2.08 -4.94 -1.11
C HIS A 96 -1.02 -3.92 -0.67
N THR A 97 -1.44 -2.69 -0.35
CA THR A 97 -0.52 -1.61 0.05
C THR A 97 0.17 -1.93 1.37
N TYR A 98 -0.59 -2.33 2.40
CA TYR A 98 -0.02 -2.65 3.70
C TYR A 98 0.77 -3.96 3.69
N ALA A 99 0.36 -4.97 2.92
CA ALA A 99 1.19 -6.17 2.73
C ALA A 99 2.58 -5.81 2.17
N TYR A 100 2.62 -4.94 1.17
CA TYR A 100 3.88 -4.48 0.59
C TYR A 100 4.73 -3.69 1.61
N LEU A 101 4.11 -2.76 2.34
CA LEU A 101 4.79 -1.98 3.37
C LEU A 101 5.34 -2.86 4.50
N LEU A 102 4.54 -3.79 5.02
CA LEU A 102 4.92 -4.65 6.14
C LEU A 102 6.00 -5.67 5.78
N THR A 103 6.02 -6.14 4.53
CA THR A 103 7.02 -7.12 4.06
C THR A 103 8.32 -6.49 3.60
N ARG A 104 8.34 -5.19 3.27
CA ARG A 104 9.52 -4.53 2.68
C ARG A 104 10.06 -3.35 3.47
N HIS A 105 9.22 -2.66 4.24
CA HIS A 105 9.54 -1.37 4.88
C HIS A 105 9.22 -1.31 6.38
N ALA A 106 8.69 -2.37 6.97
CA ALA A 106 8.61 -2.49 8.42
C ALA A 106 10.02 -2.51 9.04
N GLU A 107 10.17 -1.99 10.26
CA GLU A 107 11.45 -2.05 11.00
C GLU A 107 11.95 -3.50 11.11
N ARG A 108 11.01 -4.43 11.33
CA ARG A 108 11.22 -5.86 11.21
C ARG A 108 10.33 -6.38 10.08
N PRO A 109 10.87 -6.56 8.87
CA PRO A 109 10.11 -7.06 7.74
C PRO A 109 9.41 -8.38 8.09
N LEU A 110 8.11 -8.43 7.85
CA LEU A 110 7.36 -9.66 8.02
C LEU A 110 7.79 -10.65 6.95
N VAL A 111 8.18 -11.84 7.36
CA VAL A 111 8.31 -12.96 6.44
C VAL A 111 6.89 -13.32 6.04
N ALA A 112 6.53 -13.03 4.79
CA ALA A 112 5.28 -13.52 4.22
C ALA A 112 5.25 -15.03 4.47
N GLY A 113 4.19 -15.51 5.15
CA GLY A 113 4.00 -16.94 5.33
C GLY A 113 4.08 -17.61 3.96
N SER A 114 4.60 -18.84 3.90
CA SER A 114 4.62 -19.60 2.64
C SER A 114 3.24 -19.52 1.99
N LEU A 115 3.16 -19.02 0.75
CA LEU A 115 1.90 -18.97 0.03
C LEU A 115 1.33 -20.38 0.03
N ARG A 116 0.22 -20.57 0.74
CA ARG A 116 -0.48 -21.84 0.72
C ARG A 116 -0.95 -22.06 -0.71
N PRO A 117 -0.88 -23.29 -1.24
CA PRO A 117 -1.46 -23.60 -2.54
C PRO A 117 -2.90 -23.09 -2.59
N GLU A 118 -3.27 -22.48 -3.72
CA GLU A 118 -4.63 -21.98 -3.93
C GLU A 118 -5.63 -23.10 -3.65
N LEU A 119 -6.54 -22.85 -2.70
CA LEU A 119 -7.60 -23.79 -2.39
C LEU A 119 -8.47 -23.96 -3.64
N ARG A 120 -8.84 -25.21 -3.96
CA ARG A 120 -9.69 -25.52 -5.11
C ARG A 120 -10.95 -24.65 -5.15
N ALA A 121 -11.57 -24.39 -3.99
CA ALA A 121 -12.76 -23.56 -3.89
C ALA A 121 -12.51 -22.11 -4.37
N VAL A 122 -11.36 -21.52 -4.03
CA VAL A 122 -10.97 -20.17 -4.46
C VAL A 122 -10.74 -20.15 -5.97
N ARG A 123 -10.02 -21.14 -6.51
CA ARG A 123 -9.80 -21.25 -7.95
C ARG A 123 -11.11 -21.36 -8.73
N VAL A 124 -12.00 -22.26 -8.30
CA VAL A 124 -13.31 -22.47 -8.94
C VAL A 124 -14.17 -21.21 -8.85
N ALA A 125 -14.16 -20.51 -7.71
CA ALA A 125 -14.86 -19.24 -7.57
C ALA A 125 -14.32 -18.18 -8.54
N ARG A 126 -12.98 -18.06 -8.68
CA ARG A 126 -12.35 -17.15 -9.64
C ARG A 126 -12.74 -17.50 -11.08
N GLU A 127 -12.58 -18.75 -11.49
CA GLU A 127 -12.93 -19.23 -12.84
C GLU A 127 -14.40 -18.96 -13.17
N TYR A 128 -15.29 -19.17 -12.20
CA TYR A 128 -16.71 -18.85 -12.35
C TYR A 128 -16.96 -17.35 -12.51
N LEU A 129 -16.36 -16.51 -11.66
CA LEU A 129 -16.49 -15.05 -11.77
C LEU A 129 -15.97 -14.55 -13.12
N GLU A 130 -14.82 -15.06 -13.59
CA GLU A 130 -14.23 -14.72 -14.89
C GLU A 130 -15.12 -15.16 -16.06
N ALA A 131 -15.73 -16.34 -15.99
CA ALA A 131 -16.61 -16.82 -17.05
C ALA A 131 -17.97 -16.11 -17.10
N HIS A 132 -18.44 -15.56 -15.96
CA HIS A 132 -19.80 -15.05 -15.81
C HIS A 132 -19.89 -13.55 -15.48
N PHE A 133 -18.79 -12.80 -15.44
CA PHE A 133 -18.79 -11.38 -15.00
C PHE A 133 -19.77 -10.50 -15.79
N ALA A 134 -19.96 -10.75 -17.10
CA ALA A 134 -20.85 -9.98 -17.95
C ALA A 134 -22.35 -10.27 -17.73
N GLN A 135 -22.70 -11.35 -17.03
CA GLN A 135 -24.08 -11.74 -16.74
C GLN A 135 -24.63 -11.06 -15.47
N ILE A 136 -23.74 -10.57 -14.61
CA ILE A 136 -24.08 -9.95 -13.32
C ILE A 136 -24.54 -8.49 -13.48
N TYR A 137 -24.30 -7.85 -14.63
CA TYR A 137 -24.64 -6.45 -14.92
C TYR A 137 -25.87 -6.25 -15.84
N ARG A 138 -26.86 -7.16 -15.80
CA ARG A 138 -28.15 -6.99 -16.48
C ARG A 138 -29.27 -6.63 -15.51
#